data_AF-A0A3C1D9U2-F1
#
_entry.id   AF-A0A3C1D9U2-F1
#
_cell.length_a   1.000
_cell.length_b   1.000
_cell.length_c   1.000
_cell.angle_alpha   90.00
_cell.angle_beta   90.00
_cell.angle_gamma   90.00
#
_symmetry.space_group_name_H-M   'P 1'
#
loop_
_entity.id
_entity.type
_entity.pdbx_description
1 polymer ?
#
loop_
_entity_poly.entity_id
_entity_poly.type
_entity_poly.pdbx_seq_one_letter_code
_entity_poly.pdbx_strand_id
1 'polypeptide(L)'
;MATEEEIRAEGRVSDEQEVLLYNIALRQEELGREPTNVLWDKVKDDPKYKELFDRELLTYQIYDHGVEGTPLVANLIITLKGIRYCIMYGDEIVPKRKWDAAGRARS
;
A
#
# COMPACT_ATOMS: atom_id res chain seq x y z
N MET A 1 7.50 12.98 10.44
CA MET A 1 7.51 11.50 10.38
C MET A 1 6.79 11.01 11.61
N ALA A 2 5.72 10.24 11.46
CA ALA A 2 4.93 9.80 12.61
C ALA A 2 5.72 8.85 13.52
N THR A 3 5.53 8.95 14.84
CA THR A 3 6.13 8.05 15.83
C THR A 3 5.34 6.74 15.94
N GLU A 4 5.93 5.74 16.61
CA GLU A 4 5.21 4.49 16.86
C GLU A 4 3.99 4.69 17.78
N GLU A 5 4.08 5.60 18.74
CA GLU A 5 2.98 5.94 19.65
C GLU A 5 1.81 6.57 18.90
N GLU A 6 2.09 7.49 17.96
CA GLU A 6 1.06 8.09 17.09
C GLU A 6 0.39 7.02 16.23
N ILE A 7 1.17 6.11 15.64
CA ILE A 7 0.65 4.99 14.86
C ILE A 7 -0.24 4.07 15.72
N ARG A 8 0.17 3.76 16.95
CA ARG A 8 -0.63 2.95 17.89
C ARG A 8 -1.93 3.65 18.27
N ALA A 9 -1.90 4.97 18.47
CA ALA A 9 -3.07 5.76 18.86
C ALA A 9 -4.16 5.77 17.77
N GLU A 10 -3.78 5.69 16.50
CA GLU A 10 -4.72 5.58 15.37
C GLU A 10 -5.31 4.17 15.19
N GLY A 11 -4.81 3.17 15.93
CA GLY A 11 -5.31 1.79 15.87
C GLY A 11 -4.88 1.01 14.62
N ARG A 12 -5.34 -0.25 14.52
CA ARG A 12 -5.03 -1.13 13.38
C ARG A 12 -5.98 -0.86 12.21
N VAL A 13 -5.49 -0.98 10.97
CA VAL A 13 -6.35 -1.08 9.78
C VAL A 13 -6.86 -2.53 9.65
N SER A 14 -7.76 -2.81 8.71
CA SER A 14 -8.22 -4.19 8.51
C SER A 14 -7.12 -5.13 8.02
N ASP A 15 -7.22 -6.43 8.30
CA ASP A 15 -6.27 -7.45 7.85
C ASP A 15 -6.01 -7.41 6.32
N GLU A 16 -7.04 -7.14 5.52
CA GLU A 16 -6.90 -7.02 4.06
C GLU A 16 -6.02 -5.82 3.69
N GLN A 17 -6.23 -4.68 4.35
CA GLN A 17 -5.44 -3.47 4.14
C GLN A 17 -4.00 -3.62 4.63
N GLU A 18 -3.78 -4.33 5.74
CA GLU A 18 -2.43 -4.63 6.23
C GLU A 18 -1.64 -5.46 5.23
N VAL A 19 -2.26 -6.53 4.70
CA VAL A 19 -1.66 -7.38 3.69
C VAL A 19 -1.37 -6.60 2.40
N LEU A 20 -2.30 -5.74 1.98
CA LEU A 20 -2.11 -4.87 0.82
C LEU A 20 -0.93 -3.91 1.02
N LEU A 21 -0.88 -3.19 2.14
CA LEU A 21 0.19 -2.25 2.48
C LEU A 21 1.55 -2.96 2.51
N TYR A 22 1.62 -4.12 3.15
CA TYR A 22 2.84 -4.91 3.26
C TYR A 22 3.33 -5.43 1.91
N ASN A 23 2.43 -5.89 1.03
CA ASN A 23 2.82 -6.32 -0.31
C ASN A 23 3.38 -5.16 -1.15
N ILE A 24 2.81 -3.96 -1.02
CA ILE A 24 3.34 -2.75 -1.68
C ILE A 24 4.73 -2.41 -1.11
N ALA A 25 4.90 -2.49 0.22
CA ALA A 25 6.18 -2.26 0.89
C ALA A 25 7.31 -3.12 0.31
N LEU A 26 7.08 -4.43 0.15
CA LEU A 26 8.09 -5.36 -0.38
C LEU A 26 8.46 -5.05 -1.82
N ARG A 27 7.49 -4.67 -2.66
CA ARG A 27 7.77 -4.28 -4.06
C ARG A 27 8.66 -3.03 -4.14
N GLN A 28 8.54 -2.14 -3.16
CA GLN A 28 9.25 -0.86 -3.16
C GLN A 28 10.62 -0.91 -2.46
N GLU A 29 10.76 -1.72 -1.42
CA GLU A 29 12.01 -1.86 -0.64
C GLU A 29 12.87 -3.07 -1.07
N GLU A 30 12.27 -4.25 -1.29
CA GLU A 30 13.03 -5.49 -1.53
C GLU A 30 13.29 -5.80 -3.01
N LEU A 31 12.43 -5.33 -3.94
CA LEU A 31 12.49 -5.70 -5.36
C LEU A 31 13.09 -4.64 -6.31
N GLY A 32 13.76 -3.62 -5.76
CA GLY A 32 14.42 -2.59 -6.59
C GLY A 32 13.50 -1.44 -7.01
N ARG A 33 12.54 -1.07 -6.15
CA ARG A 33 11.56 0.03 -6.36
C ARG A 33 10.60 -0.23 -7.52
N GLU A 34 10.00 -1.41 -7.56
CA GLU A 34 8.99 -1.69 -8.57
C GLU A 34 7.73 -0.84 -8.32
N PRO A 35 7.25 -0.10 -9.33
CA PRO A 35 6.02 0.65 -9.21
C PRO A 35 4.83 -0.29 -8.99
N THR A 36 3.86 0.17 -8.18
CA THR A 36 2.55 -0.49 -8.08
C THR A 36 1.54 0.34 -8.86
N ASN A 37 1.40 0.04 -10.15
CA ASN A 37 0.52 0.76 -11.05
C ASN A 37 -0.85 0.11 -11.13
N VAL A 38 -1.90 0.94 -11.02
CA VAL A 38 -3.30 0.53 -11.08
C VAL A 38 -4.11 1.61 -11.81
N LEU A 39 -5.23 1.24 -12.41
CA LEU A 39 -6.13 2.23 -13.01
C LEU A 39 -6.74 3.11 -11.91
N TRP A 40 -6.73 4.42 -12.09
CA TRP A 40 -7.19 5.37 -11.08
C TRP A 40 -8.65 5.14 -10.68
N ASP A 41 -9.51 4.81 -11.65
CA ASP A 41 -10.92 4.51 -11.40
C ASP A 41 -11.16 3.26 -10.55
N LYS A 42 -10.14 2.41 -10.35
CA LYS A 42 -10.20 1.25 -9.44
C LYS A 42 -9.79 1.59 -8.00
N VAL A 43 -9.28 2.79 -7.76
CA VAL A 43 -8.71 3.19 -6.46
C VAL A 43 -9.47 4.37 -5.87
N LYS A 44 -9.78 5.39 -6.68
CA LYS A 44 -10.24 6.71 -6.24
C LYS A 44 -11.44 6.68 -5.27
N ASP A 45 -12.34 5.73 -5.46
CA ASP A 45 -13.56 5.55 -4.68
C ASP A 45 -13.60 4.21 -3.92
N ASP A 46 -12.53 3.40 -3.97
CA ASP A 46 -12.51 2.10 -3.30
C ASP A 46 -12.16 2.28 -1.80
N PRO A 47 -13.08 1.90 -0.89
CA PRO A 47 -12.89 2.06 0.56
C PRO A 47 -11.61 1.41 1.09
N LYS A 48 -11.10 0.37 0.43
CA LYS A 48 -9.86 -0.31 0.82
C LYS A 48 -8.67 0.63 0.81
N TYR A 49 -8.61 1.56 -0.14
CA TYR A 49 -7.51 2.52 -0.25
C TYR A 49 -7.79 3.82 0.48
N LYS A 50 -9.07 4.23 0.59
CA LYS A 50 -9.45 5.51 1.19
C LYS A 50 -8.86 5.71 2.59
N GLU A 51 -9.05 4.73 3.49
CA GLU A 51 -8.49 4.85 4.85
C GLU A 51 -6.95 4.90 4.84
N LEU A 52 -6.31 4.14 3.95
CA LEU A 52 -4.85 4.13 3.83
C LEU A 52 -4.29 5.49 3.37
N PHE A 53 -5.01 6.18 2.50
CA PHE A 53 -4.69 7.54 2.08
C PHE A 53 -4.99 8.56 3.17
N ASP A 54 -6.18 8.50 3.77
CA ASP A 54 -6.60 9.43 4.84
C ASP A 54 -5.65 9.37 6.04
N ARG A 55 -5.11 8.19 6.35
CA ARG A 55 -4.14 7.97 7.43
C ARG A 55 -2.69 8.14 6.99
N GLU A 56 -2.45 8.56 5.75
CA GLU A 56 -1.11 8.76 5.19
C GLU A 56 -0.22 7.50 5.28
N LEU A 57 -0.78 6.30 5.28
CA LEU A 57 -0.04 5.03 5.22
C LEU A 57 0.37 4.72 3.78
N LEU A 58 -0.47 5.10 2.83
CA LEU A 58 -0.25 5.00 1.40
C LEU A 58 -0.43 6.39 0.78
N THR A 59 0.24 6.64 -0.33
CA THR A 59 0.00 7.80 -1.20
C THR A 59 0.03 7.35 -2.65
N TYR A 60 -0.21 8.26 -3.58
CA TYR A 60 -0.19 7.94 -5.00
C TYR A 60 0.28 9.10 -5.86
N GLN A 61 0.77 8.76 -7.05
CA GLN A 61 1.04 9.69 -8.13
C GLN A 61 0.19 9.32 -9.34
N ILE A 62 -0.54 10.29 -9.91
CA ILE A 62 -1.34 10.09 -11.12
C ILE A 62 -0.48 10.37 -12.35
N TYR A 63 -0.54 9.45 -13.31
CA TYR A 63 0.01 9.58 -14.65
C TYR A 63 -1.15 9.78 -15.62
N ASP A 64 -1.15 10.93 -16.27
CA ASP A 64 -2.02 11.26 -17.39
C ASP A 64 -1.22 11.16 -18.69
N HIS A 65 -1.76 10.44 -19.67
CA HIS A 65 -1.15 10.28 -20.98
C HIS A 65 -1.41 11.46 -21.93
N GLY A 66 -2.20 12.46 -21.50
CA GLY A 66 -2.49 13.67 -22.27
C GLY A 66 -3.41 13.45 -23.47
N VAL A 67 -3.99 12.24 -23.59
CA VAL A 67 -4.92 11.86 -24.66
C VAL A 67 -6.30 11.69 -24.04
N GLU A 68 -7.24 12.52 -24.51
CA GLU A 68 -8.63 12.49 -24.08
C GLU A 68 -9.23 11.08 -24.19
N GLY A 69 -9.93 10.63 -23.14
CA GLY A 69 -10.54 9.29 -23.07
C GLY A 69 -9.58 8.16 -22.65
N THR A 70 -8.29 8.43 -22.43
CA THR A 70 -7.37 7.42 -21.89
C THR A 70 -7.52 7.32 -20.37
N PRO A 71 -7.65 6.10 -19.80
CA PRO A 71 -7.71 5.92 -18.36
C PRO A 71 -6.45 6.46 -17.65
N LEU A 72 -6.66 7.20 -16.56
CA LEU A 72 -5.58 7.64 -15.69
C LEU A 72 -4.98 6.45 -14.94
N VAL A 73 -3.66 6.46 -14.75
CA VAL A 73 -2.93 5.43 -13.99
C VAL A 73 -2.46 6.03 -12.68
N ALA A 74 -2.75 5.38 -11.56
CA ALA A 74 -2.19 5.70 -10.26
C ALA A 74 -1.03 4.76 -9.95
N ASN A 75 0.11 5.34 -9.61
CA ASN A 75 1.21 4.64 -8.96
C ASN A 75 1.03 4.76 -7.45
N LEU A 76 0.79 3.63 -6.77
CA LEU A 76 0.67 3.59 -5.33
C LEU A 76 2.07 3.55 -4.71
N ILE A 77 2.29 4.41 -3.72
CA ILE A 77 3.59 4.62 -3.07
C ILE A 77 3.39 4.46 -1.57
N ILE A 78 4.16 3.58 -0.93
CA ILE A 78 4.12 3.48 0.52
C ILE A 78 4.82 4.68 1.15
N THR A 79 4.22 5.28 2.18
CA THR A 79 4.84 6.39 2.89
C THR A 79 5.83 5.88 3.93
N LEU A 80 6.65 6.77 4.50
CA LEU A 80 7.48 6.41 5.65
C LEU A 80 6.65 5.96 6.87
N LYS A 81 5.44 6.53 7.04
CA LYS A 81 4.51 6.10 8.08
C LYS A 81 3.99 4.69 7.79
N GLY A 82 3.63 4.40 6.55
CA GLY A 82 3.25 3.06 6.10
C GLY A 82 4.36 2.02 6.28
N ILE A 83 5.60 2.36 5.91
CA ILE A 83 6.77 1.49 6.14
C ILE A 83 6.92 1.18 7.64
N ARG A 84 6.87 2.21 8.48
CA ARG A 84 6.96 2.04 9.93
C ARG A 84 5.84 1.16 10.47
N TYR A 85 4.60 1.36 10.02
CA TYR A 85 3.47 0.50 10.33
C TYR A 85 3.75 -0.97 9.97
N CYS A 86 4.25 -1.23 8.77
CA CYS A 86 4.60 -2.58 8.31
C CYS A 86 5.75 -3.21 9.12
N ILE A 87 6.72 -2.42 9.59
CA ILE A 87 7.79 -2.89 10.48
C ILE A 87 7.23 -3.27 11.84
N MET A 88 6.37 -2.42 12.43
CA MET A 88 5.80 -2.64 13.76
C MET A 88 4.96 -3.91 13.86
N TYR A 89 4.20 -4.23 12.80
CA TYR A 89 3.23 -5.32 12.81
C TYR A 89 3.60 -6.46 11.85
N GLY A 90 4.81 -6.43 11.27
CA GLY A 90 5.23 -7.35 10.22
C GLY A 90 5.08 -8.82 10.60
N ASP A 91 5.48 -9.21 11.81
CA ASP A 91 5.39 -10.60 12.29
C ASP A 91 3.95 -11.13 12.33
N GLU A 92 2.97 -10.24 12.52
CA GLU A 92 1.55 -10.58 12.52
C GLU A 92 0.94 -10.54 11.11
N ILE A 93 1.43 -9.64 10.24
CA ILE A 93 0.91 -9.48 8.88
C ILE A 93 1.42 -10.59 7.98
N VAL A 94 2.70 -10.96 8.11
CA VAL A 94 3.38 -11.91 7.25
C VAL A 94 2.64 -13.26 7.17
N PRO A 95 2.19 -13.89 8.27
CA PRO A 95 1.45 -15.16 8.20
C PRO A 95 0.09 -15.06 7.48
N LYS A 96 -0.54 -13.88 7.44
CA LYS A 96 -1.84 -13.66 6.79
C LYS A 96 -1.74 -13.64 5.25
N ARG A 97 -0.53 -13.44 4.71
CA ARG A 97 -0.32 -13.29 3.27
C ARG A 97 -0.42 -14.63 2.53
N LYS A 98 -1.28 -14.68 1.52
CA LYS A 98 -1.44 -15.84 0.63
C LYS A 98 -0.34 -15.95 -0.42
N TRP A 99 0.25 -14.82 -0.83
CA TRP A 99 1.20 -14.73 -1.93
C TRP A 99 2.50 -14.06 -1.49
N ASP A 100 3.62 -14.46 -2.08
CA ASP A 100 4.92 -13.80 -1.92
C ASP A 100 5.01 -12.53 -2.79
N ALA A 101 6.11 -11.78 -2.69
CA ALA A 101 6.29 -10.53 -3.44
C ALA A 101 6.38 -10.75 -4.97
N ALA A 102 6.71 -11.97 -5.41
CA ALA A 102 6.75 -12.38 -6.81
C ALA A 102 5.40 -12.94 -7.31
N GLY A 103 4.36 -12.96 -6.47
CA GLY A 103 3.03 -13.47 -6.80
C GLY A 103 2.89 -14.99 -6.72
N ARG A 104 3.83 -15.71 -6.10
CA ARG A 104 3.75 -17.17 -5.90
C ARG A 104 2.99 -17.49 -4.62
N ALA A 105 2.23 -18.58 -4.61
CA ALA A 105 1.52 -19.03 -3.41
C ALA A 105 2.52 -19.34 -2.31
N ARG A 106 2.22 -18.91 -1.08
CA ARG A 106 3.01 -19.28 0.10
C ARG A 106 2.49 -20.62 0.63
N SER A 107 3.40 -21.59 0.75
CA SER A 107 3.15 -22.94 1.31
C SER A 107 3.00 -22.92 2.82
#